data_AF-A0AAW9L8Q3-F1
#
_entry.id   AF-A0AAW9L8Q3-F1
#
_cell.length_a   1.000
_cell.length_b   1.000
_cell.length_c   1.000
_cell.angle_alpha   90.00
_cell.angle_beta   90.00
_cell.angle_gamma   90.00
#
_symmetry.space_group_name_H-M   'P 1'
#
loop_
_entity.id
_entity.type
_entity.pdbx_description
1 polymer ?
#
loop_
_entity_poly.entity_id
_entity_poly.type
_entity_poly.pdbx_seq_one_letter_code
_entity_poly.pdbx_strand_id
1 'polypeptide(L)'
;MSKYEAAYGKDWDALDKEEAVERAYALGVAELLGEYDRDEVERIRAEMDTAYQKSIVELAFEEGRNEAKDLRREADAAGEGDVWKSLVEDVPVPTEDDLPTGGRDGLPESLGSVDVLDRPDPNENNATDRPDFLDR
;
A
#
# COMPACT_ATOMS: atom_id res chain seq x y z
N MET A 1 2.86 28.56 7.12
CA MET A 1 1.80 27.55 7.03
C MET A 1 2.37 26.45 6.16
N SER A 2 2.47 25.23 6.67
CA SER A 2 2.97 24.09 5.88
C SER A 2 1.95 23.70 4.80
N LYS A 3 2.40 22.98 3.78
CA LYS A 3 1.53 22.40 2.75
C LYS A 3 0.45 21.50 3.39
N TYR A 4 0.84 20.74 4.42
CA TYR A 4 -0.10 19.95 5.21
C TYR A 4 -1.19 20.81 5.86
N GLU A 5 -0.80 21.87 6.58
CA GLU A 5 -1.75 22.73 7.28
C GLU A 5 -2.69 23.46 6.30
N ALA A 6 -2.20 23.81 5.12
CA ALA A 6 -3.02 24.41 4.06
C ALA A 6 -4.03 23.43 3.46
N ALA A 7 -3.69 22.15 3.31
CA ALA A 7 -4.55 21.14 2.71
C ALA A 7 -5.57 20.55 3.69
N TYR A 8 -5.16 20.25 4.92
CA TYR A 8 -5.97 19.48 5.87
C TYR A 8 -6.44 20.28 7.09
N GLY A 9 -5.78 21.40 7.40
CA GLY A 9 -5.90 22.05 8.70
C GLY A 9 -5.46 21.15 9.87
N LYS A 10 -5.37 21.73 11.07
CA LYS A 10 -5.01 21.00 12.31
C LYS A 10 -6.12 21.01 13.35
N ASP A 11 -7.21 21.73 13.12
CA ASP A 11 -8.29 21.91 14.11
C ASP A 11 -9.30 20.76 14.08
N TRP A 12 -8.83 19.52 13.90
CA TRP A 12 -9.68 18.33 13.99
C TRP A 12 -9.83 17.88 15.46
N ASP A 13 -11.05 17.46 15.80
CA ASP A 13 -11.42 16.97 17.13
C ASP A 13 -11.28 15.44 17.26
N ALA A 14 -11.55 14.71 16.17
CA ALA A 14 -11.44 13.26 16.06
C ALA A 14 -11.13 12.87 14.61
N LEU A 15 -10.49 11.71 14.42
CA LEU A 15 -10.17 11.16 13.10
C LEU A 15 -10.63 9.70 13.02
N ASP A 16 -11.22 9.33 11.90
CA ASP A 16 -11.34 7.91 11.58
C ASP A 16 -9.98 7.35 11.10
N LYS A 17 -9.94 6.03 10.90
CA LYS A 17 -8.71 5.35 10.51
C LYS A 17 -8.24 5.81 9.14
N GLU A 18 -9.15 5.91 8.18
CA GLU A 18 -8.86 6.27 6.80
C GLU A 18 -8.28 7.69 6.72
N GLU A 19 -8.89 8.67 7.38
CA GLU A 19 -8.42 10.05 7.43
C GLU A 19 -7.08 10.15 8.17
N ALA A 20 -6.90 9.41 9.27
CA ALA A 20 -5.63 9.37 9.99
C ALA A 20 -4.48 8.83 9.12
N VAL A 21 -4.75 7.81 8.30
CA VAL A 21 -3.79 7.23 7.35
C VAL A 21 -3.43 8.23 6.27
N GLU A 22 -4.42 8.88 5.66
CA GLU A 22 -4.21 9.89 4.62
C GLU A 22 -3.40 11.08 5.15
N ARG A 23 -3.78 11.63 6.30
CA ARG A 23 -3.07 12.73 6.95
C ARG A 23 -1.63 12.35 7.30
N ALA A 24 -1.40 11.13 7.78
CA ALA A 24 -0.06 10.65 8.11
C ALA A 24 0.81 10.50 6.86
N TYR A 25 0.26 9.96 5.77
CA TYR A 25 0.94 9.91 4.48
C TYR A 25 1.35 11.32 4.01
N ALA A 26 0.42 12.28 4.03
CA ALA A 26 0.71 13.65 3.66
C ALA A 26 1.79 14.31 4.55
N LEU A 27 1.81 14.03 5.86
CA LEU A 27 2.87 14.49 6.75
C LEU A 27 4.24 13.88 6.41
N GLY A 28 4.28 12.62 5.97
CA GLY A 28 5.49 11.97 5.46
C GLY A 28 6.05 12.66 4.23
N VAL A 29 5.17 12.99 3.27
CA VAL A 29 5.53 13.79 2.08
C VAL A 29 6.05 15.17 2.50
N ALA A 30 5.36 15.84 3.42
CA ALA A 30 5.76 17.16 3.93
C ALA A 30 7.12 17.13 4.64
N GLU A 31 7.41 16.11 5.46
CA GLU A 31 8.71 15.94 6.12
C GLU A 31 9.86 15.96 5.11
N LEU A 32 9.73 15.19 4.02
CA LEU A 32 10.79 15.11 3.02
C LEU A 32 11.04 16.45 2.31
N LEU A 33 9.99 17.24 2.15
CA LEU A 33 10.05 18.60 1.59
C LEU A 33 10.53 19.64 2.61
N GLY A 34 10.93 19.21 3.81
CA GLY A 34 11.50 20.07 4.86
C GLY A 34 10.49 20.62 5.87
N GLU A 35 9.24 20.18 5.81
CA GLU A 35 8.14 20.63 6.66
C GLU A 35 7.77 19.57 7.71
N TYR A 36 8.73 19.18 8.54
CA TYR A 36 8.50 18.19 9.59
C TYR A 36 7.64 18.74 10.73
N ASP A 37 6.57 18.02 11.07
CA ASP A 37 5.69 18.33 12.19
C ASP A 37 5.48 17.09 13.08
N ARG A 38 6.36 16.95 14.08
CA ARG A 38 6.33 15.80 15.00
C ARG A 38 5.07 15.75 15.84
N ASP A 39 4.60 16.91 16.28
CA ASP A 39 3.48 17.01 17.23
C ASP A 39 2.20 16.53 16.54
N GLU A 40 2.00 16.91 15.28
CA GLU A 40 0.82 16.46 14.52
C GLU A 40 0.85 14.95 14.24
N VAL A 41 2.02 14.40 13.87
CA VAL A 41 2.17 12.94 13.68
C VAL A 41 1.85 12.17 14.97
N GLU A 42 2.37 12.65 16.12
CA GLU A 42 2.09 12.04 17.41
C GLU A 42 0.61 12.16 17.80
N ARG A 43 -0.03 13.28 17.49
CA ARG A 43 -1.45 13.52 17.80
C ARG A 43 -2.37 12.61 16.98
N ILE A 44 -2.13 12.49 15.67
CA ILE A 44 -2.86 11.55 14.79
C ILE A 44 -2.70 10.11 15.29
N ARG A 45 -1.47 9.70 15.63
CA ARG A 45 -1.21 8.35 16.15
C ARG A 45 -1.86 8.11 17.51
N ALA A 46 -1.93 9.14 18.36
CA ALA A 46 -2.55 9.04 19.68
C ALA A 46 -4.07 8.85 19.60
N GLU A 47 -4.71 9.41 18.58
CA GLU A 47 -6.16 9.29 18.33
C GLU A 47 -6.59 7.86 17.97
N MET A 48 -5.70 7.04 17.43
CA MET A 48 -6.03 5.66 17.06
C MET A 48 -6.25 4.75 18.28
N ASP A 49 -7.33 3.96 18.26
CA ASP A 49 -7.73 3.11 19.39
C ASP A 49 -6.83 1.89 19.59
N THR A 50 -6.39 1.27 18.49
CA THR A 50 -5.69 -0.02 18.53
C THR A 50 -4.23 0.11 18.13
N ALA A 51 -3.38 -0.78 18.69
CA ALA A 51 -1.98 -0.87 18.28
C ALA A 51 -1.83 -1.14 16.77
N TYR A 52 -2.77 -1.89 16.19
CA TYR A 52 -2.82 -2.13 14.75
C TYR A 52 -3.03 -0.82 13.98
N GLN A 53 -4.07 -0.04 14.29
CA GLN A 53 -4.30 1.26 13.62
C GLN A 53 -3.10 2.20 13.78
N LYS A 54 -2.49 2.25 14.98
CA LYS A 54 -1.25 3.02 15.22
C LYS A 54 -0.12 2.60 14.29
N SER A 55 0.06 1.30 14.09
CA SER A 55 1.08 0.78 13.17
C SER A 55 0.79 1.11 11.72
N ILE A 56 -0.48 1.14 11.32
CA ILE A 56 -0.88 1.51 9.95
C ILE A 56 -0.63 3.01 9.70
N VAL A 57 -0.93 3.87 10.67
CA VAL A 57 -0.61 5.32 10.62
C VAL A 57 0.90 5.54 10.51
N GLU A 58 1.68 4.83 11.31
CA GLU A 58 3.15 4.92 11.27
C GLU A 58 3.71 4.44 9.92
N LEU A 59 3.19 3.34 9.39
CA LEU A 59 3.55 2.86 8.07
C LEU A 59 3.20 3.86 6.96
N ALA A 60 2.01 4.46 7.01
CA ALA A 60 1.57 5.45 6.02
C ALA A 60 2.49 6.68 5.99
N PHE A 61 2.92 7.14 7.17
CA PHE A 61 3.89 8.22 7.29
C PHE A 61 5.24 7.87 6.66
N GLU A 62 5.75 6.66 6.92
CA GLU A 62 6.99 6.19 6.31
C GLU A 62 6.85 6.05 4.79
N GLU A 63 5.71 5.57 4.31
CA GLU A 63 5.39 5.41 2.89
C GLU A 63 5.41 6.75 2.17
N GLY A 64 4.66 7.75 2.66
CA GLY A 64 4.63 9.08 2.05
C GLY A 64 6.02 9.72 1.98
N ARG A 65 6.86 9.51 2.99
CA ARG A 65 8.25 9.98 2.98
C ARG A 65 9.11 9.24 1.96
N ASN A 66 8.92 7.93 1.79
CA ASN A 66 9.67 7.12 0.84
C ASN A 66 9.27 7.42 -0.61
N GLU A 67 7.97 7.47 -0.91
CA GLU A 67 7.48 7.78 -2.26
C GLU A 67 7.89 9.18 -2.70
N ALA A 68 7.77 10.18 -1.82
CA ALA A 68 8.24 11.53 -2.12
C ALA A 68 9.75 11.56 -2.42
N LYS A 69 10.53 10.64 -1.81
CA LYS A 69 11.99 10.57 -1.97
C LYS A 69 12.35 9.94 -3.29
N ASP A 70 11.61 8.92 -3.69
CA ASP A 70 11.80 8.26 -4.98
C ASP A 70 11.34 9.17 -6.12
N LEU A 71 10.18 9.83 -5.99
CA LEU A 71 9.74 10.82 -6.96
C LEU A 71 10.73 11.99 -7.10
N ARG A 72 11.30 12.49 -5.99
CA ARG A 72 12.33 13.54 -6.04
C ARG A 72 13.63 13.09 -6.71
N ARG A 73 13.99 11.81 -6.63
CA ARG A 73 15.17 11.25 -7.32
C ARG A 73 14.92 11.07 -8.81
N GLU A 74 13.73 10.63 -9.18
CA GLU A 74 13.36 10.43 -10.58
C GLU A 74 13.20 11.77 -11.31
N ALA A 75 12.64 12.75 -10.60
CA ALA A 75 12.33 14.06 -11.13
C ALA A 75 13.47 15.06 -10.94
N ASP A 76 14.73 14.70 -11.25
CA ASP A 76 15.97 15.52 -11.13
C ASP A 76 15.92 16.96 -11.75
N ALA A 77 14.77 17.43 -12.25
CA ALA A 77 14.48 18.80 -12.69
C ALA A 77 13.10 19.40 -12.27
N ALA A 78 12.22 18.68 -11.54
CA ALA A 78 10.92 19.20 -11.10
C ALA A 78 11.00 19.82 -9.70
N GLY A 79 10.39 20.99 -9.50
CA GLY A 79 10.45 21.71 -8.22
C GLY A 79 9.67 21.01 -7.10
N GLU A 80 9.99 21.34 -5.84
CA GLU A 80 9.35 20.80 -4.62
C GLU A 80 7.80 20.94 -4.55
N GLY A 81 7.22 21.83 -5.37
CA GLY A 81 5.76 21.95 -5.52
C GLY A 81 5.14 20.81 -6.32
N ASP A 82 5.89 20.20 -7.23
CA ASP A 82 5.42 19.15 -8.13
C ASP A 82 5.24 17.82 -7.38
N VAL A 83 6.16 17.51 -6.44
CA VAL A 83 6.09 16.30 -5.61
C VAL A 83 4.83 16.29 -4.73
N TRP A 84 4.55 17.39 -4.04
CA TRP A 84 3.35 17.50 -3.20
C TRP A 84 2.08 17.37 -4.03
N LYS A 85 2.00 18.13 -5.14
CA LYS A 85 0.84 18.11 -6.02
C LYS A 85 0.58 16.70 -6.55
N SER A 86 1.61 16.01 -7.01
CA SER A 86 1.51 14.66 -7.57
C SER A 86 1.06 13.61 -6.55
N LEU A 87 1.50 13.70 -5.29
CA LEU A 87 1.28 12.65 -4.28
C LEU A 87 0.09 12.93 -3.36
N VAL A 88 -0.35 14.18 -3.24
CA VAL A 88 -1.40 14.57 -2.28
C VAL A 88 -2.60 15.21 -2.97
N GLU A 89 -2.41 16.03 -3.99
CA GLU A 89 -3.52 16.78 -4.63
C GLU A 89 -4.08 16.09 -5.88
N ASP A 90 -3.23 15.46 -6.68
CA ASP A 90 -3.58 14.85 -7.97
C ASP A 90 -3.87 13.34 -7.84
N VAL A 91 -4.03 12.78 -6.63
CA VAL A 91 -4.35 11.36 -6.47
C VAL A 91 -5.77 11.11 -6.99
N PRO A 92 -5.95 10.42 -8.13
CA PRO A 92 -7.29 10.07 -8.57
C PRO A 92 -7.88 9.08 -7.58
N VAL A 93 -9.13 9.28 -7.16
CA VAL A 93 -9.87 8.27 -6.40
C VAL A 93 -9.96 7.04 -7.29
N PRO A 94 -9.34 5.90 -6.92
CA PRO A 94 -9.39 4.70 -7.74
C PRO A 94 -10.85 4.30 -7.91
N THR A 95 -11.27 4.17 -9.16
CA THR A 95 -12.58 3.60 -9.46
C THR A 95 -12.55 2.09 -9.18
N GLU A 96 -13.70 1.43 -9.05
CA GLU A 96 -13.74 -0.04 -8.85
C GLU A 96 -12.99 -0.80 -9.96
N ASP A 97 -12.81 -0.17 -11.14
CA ASP A 97 -12.06 -0.69 -12.28
C ASP A 97 -10.54 -0.52 -12.16
N ASP A 98 -10.03 0.36 -11.29
CA ASP A 98 -8.60 0.65 -11.10
C ASP A 98 -7.93 -0.26 -10.07
N LEU A 99 -8.71 -0.99 -9.26
CA LEU A 99 -8.16 -2.00 -8.38
C LEU A 99 -7.63 -3.15 -9.25
N PRO A 100 -6.37 -3.59 -9.09
CA PRO A 100 -5.87 -4.75 -9.80
C PRO A 100 -6.58 -6.01 -9.32
N THR A 101 -7.76 -6.29 -9.87
CA THR A 101 -8.42 -7.58 -9.81
C THR A 101 -7.65 -8.48 -10.76
N GLY A 102 -6.56 -9.09 -10.30
CA GLY A 102 -5.61 -9.81 -11.16
C GLY A 102 -6.28 -10.69 -12.23
N GLY A 103 -6.04 -10.43 -13.52
CA GLY A 103 -6.53 -11.28 -14.61
C GLY A 103 -8.06 -11.52 -14.63
N ARG A 104 -8.49 -12.52 -15.40
CA ARG A 104 -9.92 -12.86 -15.60
C ARG A 104 -10.64 -13.36 -14.33
N ASP A 105 -9.92 -13.62 -13.24
CA ASP A 105 -10.44 -14.26 -12.01
C ASP A 105 -9.83 -13.69 -10.70
N GLY A 106 -9.25 -12.49 -10.71
CA GLY A 106 -8.70 -11.84 -9.50
C GLY A 106 -7.39 -12.43 -8.94
N LEU A 107 -6.64 -13.23 -9.71
CA LEU A 107 -5.39 -13.86 -9.27
C LEU A 107 -4.14 -13.20 -9.89
N PRO A 108 -3.03 -13.06 -9.14
CA PRO A 108 -1.76 -12.59 -9.68
C PRO A 108 -1.25 -13.53 -10.78
N GLU A 109 -0.50 -12.99 -11.76
CA GLU A 109 -0.03 -13.74 -12.95
C GLU A 109 0.81 -14.97 -12.58
N SER A 110 1.48 -14.95 -11.41
CA SER A 110 2.21 -16.07 -10.82
C SER A 110 1.32 -17.23 -10.33
N LEU A 111 0.00 -17.04 -10.26
CA LEU A 111 -1.03 -18.02 -9.92
C LEU A 111 -1.98 -18.32 -11.10
N GLY A 112 -1.75 -17.70 -12.27
CA GLY A 112 -2.54 -17.89 -13.46
C GLY A 112 -2.29 -19.25 -14.10
N SER A 113 -3.26 -20.16 -13.95
CA SER A 113 -3.40 -21.40 -14.72
C SER A 113 -2.37 -22.48 -14.41
N VAL A 114 -2.43 -23.03 -13.19
CA VAL A 114 -1.95 -24.39 -12.99
C VAL A 114 -3.08 -25.34 -13.42
N ASP A 115 -2.96 -25.97 -14.59
CA ASP A 115 -3.79 -27.11 -15.06
C ASP A 115 -3.60 -28.38 -14.17
N VAL A 116 -3.49 -28.21 -12.85
CA VAL A 116 -3.30 -29.31 -11.87
C VAL A 116 -4.63 -29.70 -11.22
N LEU A 117 -5.70 -28.93 -11.45
CA LEU A 117 -7.05 -29.28 -10.99
C LEU A 117 -7.85 -30.05 -12.05
N ASP A 118 -7.21 -30.56 -13.10
CA ASP A 118 -7.85 -31.57 -13.93
C ASP A 118 -8.04 -32.82 -13.07
N ARG A 119 -9.30 -33.17 -12.81
CA ARG A 119 -9.64 -34.33 -11.97
C ARG A 119 -9.12 -35.57 -12.71
N PRO A 120 -8.18 -36.34 -12.14
CA PRO A 120 -7.72 -37.57 -12.79
C PRO A 120 -8.93 -38.49 -13.01
N ASP A 121 -9.05 -39.03 -14.22
CA ASP A 121 -10.12 -39.97 -14.56
C ASP A 121 -9.98 -41.21 -13.66
N PRO A 122 -10.99 -41.55 -12.84
CA PRO A 122 -10.90 -42.67 -11.91
C PRO A 122 -10.83 -44.04 -12.60
N ASN A 123 -10.84 -44.11 -13.93
CA ASN A 123 -10.74 -45.36 -14.70
C ASN A 123 -9.33 -45.68 -15.24
N GLU A 124 -8.31 -44.84 -15.03
CA GLU A 124 -6.93 -45.18 -15.43
C GLU A 124 -6.22 -46.01 -14.35
N ASN A 125 -6.50 -47.32 -14.32
CA ASN A 125 -5.80 -48.30 -13.46
C ASN A 125 -4.45 -48.75 -14.03
N ASN A 126 -3.61 -47.83 -14.51
CA ASN A 126 -2.34 -48.19 -15.14
C ASN A 126 -1.14 -47.45 -14.55
N ALA A 127 -0.87 -47.64 -13.26
CA ALA A 127 0.45 -47.38 -12.66
C ALA A 127 0.52 -47.89 -11.20
N THR A 128 0.38 -49.19 -10.99
CA THR A 128 0.98 -49.83 -9.80
C THR A 128 1.97 -50.88 -10.25
N ASP A 129 3.05 -50.40 -10.88
CA ASP A 129 4.28 -51.17 -10.86
C ASP A 129 4.99 -50.87 -9.55
N ARG A 130 5.25 -51.95 -8.79
CA ARG A 130 5.92 -51.87 -7.50
C ARG A 130 7.38 -51.53 -7.78
N PRO A 131 7.98 -50.54 -7.11
CA PRO A 131 9.33 -50.15 -7.42
C PRO A 131 10.33 -51.25 -7.01
N ASP A 132 11.32 -51.49 -7.89
CA ASP A 132 12.27 -52.61 -7.85
C ASP A 132 13.07 -52.74 -6.54
N PHE A 133 13.18 -51.67 -5.75
CA PHE A 133 13.89 -51.70 -4.48
C PHE A 133 13.15 -52.48 -3.36
N LEU A 134 11.89 -52.88 -3.60
CA LEU A 134 11.09 -53.68 -2.67
C LEU A 134 11.12 -55.20 -2.96
N ASP A 135 11.88 -55.62 -3.95
CA ASP A 135 12.20 -57.04 -4.17
C ASP A 135 13.56 -57.34 -3.54
N ARG A 136 13.57 -58.27 -2.58
CA ARG A 136 14.73 -58.66 -1.79
C ARG A 136 15.14 -60.09 -2.13
#